data_AF-A0A7K3X5H4-F1
#
_entry.id   AF-A0A7K3X5H4-F1
#
_cell.length_a   1.000
_cell.length_b   1.000
_cell.length_c   1.000
_cell.angle_alpha   90.00
_cell.angle_beta   90.00
_cell.angle_gamma   90.00
#
_symmetry.space_group_name_H-M   'P 1'
#
loop_
_entity.id
_entity.type
_entity.pdbx_description
1 polymer ?
#
loop_
_entity_poly.entity_id
_entity_poly.type
_entity_poly.pdbx_seq_one_letter_code
_entity_poly.pdbx_strand_id
1 'polypeptide(L)'
;MVEEFDLGYLITSTVSRDARALPGDLPTTVVDKETGEVSTWPRLPFPAVERLFRQRRPAAPRPPRTVDPAGQLLREITRLPTPGAATHLTLDGRTHVAHGAKGDVELHHHPLVRSYLDGLPPGHLVRGGERHAEMIVVSDLLHEHDHRRAGDGLPSLTLEEARAILGRSRLEFFRVRESGDPGGGPAELPCDSCINFLVHVNALPWSDLAYTEEWRAAPSPAIHPGRFPDEVGESLMDAGWEDGIFNEALSMGAIGETLEVAGRHHRHEAFPAAERTLTAFPTILSRRRGPGSEVWISRFTINPLRSAHTADTLADFGAVLGVRLFPLGTERGDSIIAVDEQGRIFALDQAGEWFLGPDIDAALTTLLLGRAPARVRDDGTW
;
A
#
# COMPACT_ATOMS: atom_id res chain seq x y z
N MET A 1 -5.51 -27.59 9.32
CA MET A 1 -5.96 -28.26 10.56
C MET A 1 -6.12 -27.19 11.64
N VAL A 2 -7.20 -27.23 12.40
CA VAL A 2 -7.48 -26.29 13.50
C VAL A 2 -7.60 -27.10 14.78
N GLU A 3 -6.86 -26.70 15.81
CA GLU A 3 -6.99 -27.25 17.17
C GLU A 3 -7.24 -26.10 18.14
N GLU A 4 -8.15 -26.32 19.07
CA GLU A 4 -8.57 -25.32 20.03
C GLU A 4 -7.88 -25.58 21.38
N PHE A 5 -7.44 -24.52 22.05
CA PHE A 5 -6.95 -24.55 23.42
C PHE A 5 -7.61 -23.44 24.25
N ASP A 6 -7.33 -23.37 25.54
CA ASP A 6 -7.95 -22.42 26.48
C ASP A 6 -7.76 -20.94 26.07
N LEU A 7 -6.61 -20.56 25.52
CA LEU A 7 -6.32 -19.17 25.14
C LEU A 7 -6.59 -18.85 23.66
N GLY A 8 -6.86 -19.83 22.81
CA GLY A 8 -6.90 -19.57 21.38
C GLY A 8 -7.23 -20.75 20.47
N TYR A 9 -7.00 -20.51 19.18
CA TYR A 9 -7.07 -21.50 18.10
C TYR A 9 -5.71 -21.61 17.42
N LEU A 10 -5.14 -22.81 17.36
CA LEU A 10 -3.95 -23.15 16.59
C LEU A 10 -4.38 -23.62 15.20
N ILE A 11 -3.99 -22.87 14.18
CA ILE A 11 -4.31 -23.10 12.78
C ILE A 11 -3.01 -23.44 12.05
N THR A 12 -2.99 -24.59 11.39
CA THR A 12 -1.93 -24.92 10.42
C THR A 12 -2.50 -25.04 9.03
N SER A 13 -1.89 -24.31 8.11
CA SER A 13 -2.17 -24.43 6.68
C SER A 13 -1.58 -25.74 6.15
N THR A 14 -2.37 -26.46 5.36
CA THR A 14 -1.90 -27.60 4.56
C THR A 14 -1.76 -27.12 3.12
N VAL A 15 -0.55 -27.10 2.58
CA VAL A 15 -0.36 -26.81 1.15
C VAL A 15 -0.64 -28.06 0.32
N SER A 16 -1.08 -27.86 -0.91
CA SER A 16 -1.14 -28.92 -1.93
C SER A 16 0.21 -29.64 -2.03
N ARG A 17 0.19 -30.95 -2.31
CA ARG A 17 1.41 -31.74 -2.54
C ARG A 17 2.25 -31.23 -3.70
N ASP A 18 1.64 -30.48 -4.61
CA ASP A 18 2.29 -29.92 -5.80
C ASP A 18 3.03 -28.60 -5.52
N ALA A 19 2.83 -28.01 -4.34
CA ALA A 19 3.48 -26.76 -3.94
C ALA A 19 4.83 -27.04 -3.24
N ARG A 20 5.90 -26.39 -3.73
CA ARG A 20 7.19 -26.37 -3.02
C ARG A 20 7.08 -25.43 -1.81
N ALA A 21 6.93 -25.99 -0.62
CA ALA A 21 7.06 -25.23 0.62
C ALA A 21 8.52 -25.20 1.08
N LEU A 22 9.09 -24.00 1.28
CA LEU A 22 10.37 -23.76 1.94
C LEU A 22 10.23 -23.88 3.47
N PRO A 23 11.33 -24.12 4.20
CA PRO A 23 11.34 -24.04 5.66
C PRO A 23 10.91 -22.64 6.12
N GLY A 24 9.74 -22.53 6.76
CA GLY A 24 9.15 -21.26 7.18
C GLY A 24 7.81 -20.94 6.52
N ASP A 25 7.53 -21.51 5.34
CA ASP A 25 6.34 -21.21 4.52
C ASP A 25 5.02 -21.75 5.11
N LEU A 26 5.11 -22.53 6.17
CA LEU A 26 3.97 -23.19 6.80
C LEU A 26 3.94 -22.93 8.30
N PRO A 27 3.92 -21.66 8.72
CA PRO A 27 3.92 -21.34 10.12
C PRO A 27 2.61 -21.80 10.77
N THR A 28 2.68 -22.06 12.07
CA THR A 28 1.49 -22.26 12.88
C THR A 28 0.91 -20.91 13.23
N THR A 29 -0.33 -20.66 12.87
CA THR A 29 -1.06 -19.45 13.23
C THR A 29 -1.78 -19.66 14.56
N VAL A 30 -1.70 -18.71 15.48
CA VAL A 30 -2.51 -18.70 16.71
C VAL A 30 -3.46 -17.52 16.63
N VAL A 31 -4.76 -17.79 16.78
CA VAL A 31 -5.80 -16.77 16.98
C VAL A 31 -6.13 -16.73 18.47
N ASP A 32 -5.82 -15.64 19.15
CA ASP A 32 -6.16 -15.47 20.56
C ASP A 32 -7.67 -15.25 20.73
N LYS A 33 -8.30 -16.05 21.59
CA LYS A 33 -9.76 -16.02 21.81
C LYS A 33 -10.26 -14.73 22.46
N GLU A 34 -9.44 -14.11 23.30
CA GLU A 34 -9.82 -12.89 24.00
C GLU A 34 -9.51 -11.64 23.18
N THR A 35 -8.61 -11.73 22.21
CA THR A 35 -8.13 -10.54 21.47
C THR A 35 -8.53 -10.54 20.00
N GLY A 36 -8.73 -11.71 19.40
CA GLY A 36 -8.80 -11.87 17.94
C GLY A 36 -7.45 -11.74 17.22
N GLU A 37 -6.35 -11.50 17.95
CA GLU A 37 -4.99 -11.36 17.40
C GLU A 37 -4.56 -12.64 16.72
N VAL A 38 -4.14 -12.46 15.48
CA VAL A 38 -3.52 -13.50 14.67
C VAL A 38 -2.01 -13.35 14.80
N SER A 39 -1.35 -14.37 15.32
CA SER A 39 0.11 -14.41 15.48
C SER A 39 0.69 -15.62 14.76
N THR A 40 1.87 -15.44 14.16
CA THR A 40 2.52 -16.45 13.32
C THR A 40 3.72 -17.04 14.05
N TRP A 41 3.74 -18.36 14.20
CA TRP A 41 4.72 -19.10 14.98
C TRP A 41 5.48 -20.12 14.13
N PRO A 42 6.72 -20.47 14.50
CA PRO A 42 7.45 -21.54 13.84
C PRO A 42 6.63 -22.83 13.77
N ARG A 43 6.82 -23.60 12.69
CA ARG A 43 6.12 -24.87 12.48
C ARG A 43 6.60 -25.95 13.45
N LEU A 44 6.12 -25.90 14.68
CA LEU A 44 6.42 -26.84 15.75
C LEU A 44 5.16 -27.67 16.09
N PRO A 45 5.32 -28.82 16.76
CA PRO A 45 4.19 -29.55 17.33
C PRO A 45 3.34 -28.62 18.22
N PHE A 46 2.02 -28.79 18.19
CA PHE A 46 1.09 -27.85 18.83
C PHE A 46 1.38 -27.61 20.32
N PRO A 47 1.73 -28.62 21.14
CA PRO A 47 2.11 -28.37 22.54
C PRO A 47 3.35 -27.47 22.71
N ALA A 48 4.25 -27.44 21.73
CA ALA A 48 5.41 -26.55 21.76
C ALA A 48 5.01 -25.11 21.40
N VAL A 49 4.16 -24.93 20.38
CA VAL A 49 3.62 -23.60 20.02
C VAL A 49 2.76 -23.06 21.15
N GLU A 50 1.92 -23.89 21.77
CA GLU A 50 1.10 -23.49 22.91
C GLU A 50 1.95 -22.99 24.09
N ARG A 51 3.00 -23.72 24.47
CA ARG A 51 3.93 -23.26 25.53
C ARG A 51 4.64 -21.96 25.16
N LEU A 52 5.11 -21.84 23.92
CA LEU A 52 5.75 -20.61 23.44
C LEU A 52 4.77 -19.43 23.46
N PHE A 53 3.53 -19.66 23.02
CA PHE A 53 2.46 -18.68 23.06
C PHE A 53 2.18 -18.27 24.50
N ARG A 54 1.96 -19.20 25.44
CA ARG A 54 1.74 -18.87 26.87
C ARG A 54 2.88 -18.06 27.48
N GLN A 55 4.13 -18.41 27.16
CA GLN A 55 5.31 -17.71 27.70
C GLN A 55 5.47 -16.30 27.15
N ARG A 56 4.99 -16.05 25.93
CA ARG A 56 5.20 -14.79 25.21
C ARG A 56 3.92 -13.99 25.00
N ARG A 57 2.76 -14.52 25.42
CA ARG A 57 1.47 -13.84 25.39
C ARG A 57 1.60 -12.61 26.30
N PRO A 58 1.38 -11.39 25.79
CA PRO A 58 1.44 -10.20 26.61
C PRO A 58 0.47 -10.32 27.80
N ALA A 59 0.96 -10.06 29.01
CA ALA A 59 0.11 -9.93 30.18
C ALA A 59 -0.83 -8.74 30.02
N ALA A 60 -1.96 -8.72 30.73
CA ALA A 60 -2.81 -7.53 30.78
C ALA A 60 -2.14 -6.43 31.64
N PRO A 61 -2.30 -5.13 31.30
CA PRO A 61 -2.97 -4.59 30.11
C PRO A 61 -2.13 -4.81 28.84
N ARG A 62 -2.74 -4.85 27.65
CA ARG A 62 -2.02 -5.14 26.40
C ARG A 62 -1.22 -3.92 25.90
N PRO A 63 -0.17 -4.13 25.08
CA PRO A 63 0.46 -3.03 24.37
C PRO A 63 -0.57 -2.30 23.48
N PRO A 64 -0.47 -0.97 23.35
CA PRO A 64 -1.24 -0.22 22.37
C PRO A 64 -1.00 -0.76 20.96
N ARG A 65 -2.02 -0.70 20.10
CA ARG A 65 -1.89 -0.94 18.66
C ARG A 65 -2.03 0.38 17.92
N THR A 66 -1.31 0.49 16.82
CA THR A 66 -1.34 1.65 15.94
C THR A 66 -2.68 1.81 15.26
N VAL A 67 -3.27 0.69 14.83
CA VAL A 67 -4.59 0.64 14.21
C VAL A 67 -5.48 -0.20 15.11
N ASP A 68 -6.68 0.29 15.43
CA ASP A 68 -7.67 -0.50 16.15
C ASP A 68 -8.16 -1.66 15.25
N PRO A 69 -7.93 -2.93 15.65
CA PRO A 69 -8.37 -4.09 14.87
C PRO A 69 -9.89 -4.11 14.64
N ALA A 70 -10.69 -3.56 15.55
CA ALA A 70 -12.14 -3.53 15.39
C ALA A 70 -12.55 -2.58 14.25
N GLY A 71 -11.97 -1.38 14.21
CA GLY A 71 -12.19 -0.43 13.12
C GLY A 71 -11.80 -0.99 11.75
N GLN A 72 -10.66 -1.68 11.67
CA GLN A 72 -10.21 -2.32 10.44
C GLN A 72 -11.16 -3.45 10.00
N LEU A 73 -11.55 -4.33 10.92
CA LEU A 73 -12.46 -5.45 10.63
C LEU A 73 -13.83 -4.97 10.14
N LEU A 74 -14.39 -3.92 10.75
CA LEU A 74 -15.70 -3.37 10.35
C LEU A 74 -15.70 -2.93 8.88
N ARG A 75 -14.61 -2.35 8.40
CA ARG A 75 -14.44 -2.00 6.99
C ARG A 75 -14.35 -3.26 6.13
N GLU A 76 -13.48 -4.20 6.47
CA GLU A 76 -13.20 -5.39 5.65
C GLU A 76 -14.40 -6.35 5.52
N ILE A 77 -15.38 -6.26 6.41
CA ILE A 77 -16.65 -7.01 6.28
C ILE A 77 -17.53 -6.46 5.14
N THR A 78 -17.37 -5.18 4.79
CA THR A 78 -18.25 -4.49 3.82
C THR A 78 -17.53 -4.04 2.56
N ARG A 79 -16.18 -4.03 2.56
CA ARG A 79 -15.33 -3.55 1.49
C ARG A 79 -14.24 -4.56 1.17
N LEU A 80 -13.81 -4.60 -0.09
CA LEU A 80 -12.64 -5.40 -0.47
C LEU A 80 -11.34 -4.81 0.11
N PRO A 81 -10.41 -5.66 0.59
CA PRO A 81 -9.12 -5.19 1.10
C PRO A 81 -8.17 -4.71 -0.02
N THR A 82 -8.48 -5.02 -1.29
CA THR A 82 -7.68 -4.68 -2.46
C THR A 82 -7.95 -3.24 -2.98
N PRO A 83 -6.99 -2.56 -3.63
CA PRO A 83 -5.57 -2.88 -3.54
C PRO A 83 -5.09 -2.62 -2.11
N GLY A 84 -4.31 -3.52 -1.53
CA GLY A 84 -3.80 -3.37 -0.18
C GLY A 84 -2.33 -3.73 -0.11
N ALA A 85 -1.79 -3.72 1.11
CA ALA A 85 -0.46 -4.26 1.35
C ALA A 85 -0.36 -4.86 2.74
N ALA A 86 0.56 -5.79 2.89
CA ALA A 86 0.97 -6.40 4.14
C ALA A 86 2.49 -6.26 4.28
N THR A 87 2.95 -5.94 5.49
CA THR A 87 4.38 -5.95 5.81
C THR A 87 4.65 -6.94 6.91
N HIS A 88 5.62 -7.82 6.68
CA HIS A 88 6.12 -8.78 7.65
C HIS A 88 7.45 -8.26 8.20
N LEU A 89 7.52 -8.08 9.52
CA LEU A 89 8.74 -7.76 10.24
C LEU A 89 9.09 -8.95 11.13
N THR A 90 10.17 -9.64 10.82
CA THR A 90 10.67 -10.78 11.59
C THR A 90 11.82 -10.36 12.49
N LEU A 91 11.67 -10.53 13.80
CA LEU A 91 12.67 -10.24 14.83
C LEU A 91 12.78 -11.43 15.79
N ASP A 92 14.01 -11.90 16.04
CA ASP A 92 14.28 -12.99 17.00
C ASP A 92 13.39 -14.25 16.80
N GLY A 93 13.11 -14.57 15.53
CA GLY A 93 12.31 -15.72 15.10
C GLY A 93 10.79 -15.55 15.22
N ARG A 94 10.30 -14.36 15.59
CA ARG A 94 8.87 -14.00 15.61
C ARG A 94 8.57 -13.05 14.46
N THR A 95 7.47 -13.27 13.76
CA THR A 95 7.00 -12.39 12.68
C THR A 95 5.83 -11.56 13.17
N HIS A 96 5.96 -10.23 13.02
CA HIS A 96 4.92 -9.23 13.23
C HIS A 96 4.37 -8.85 11.86
N VAL A 97 3.04 -8.80 11.73
CA VAL A 97 2.37 -8.50 10.47
C VAL A 97 1.44 -7.31 10.68
N ALA A 98 1.53 -6.34 9.80
CA ALA A 98 0.56 -5.25 9.70
C ALA A 98 0.09 -5.08 8.26
N HIS A 99 -1.07 -4.44 8.11
CA HIS A 99 -1.65 -4.07 6.83
C HIS A 99 -1.76 -2.56 6.71
N GLY A 100 -1.86 -2.06 5.48
CA GLY A 100 -2.19 -0.66 5.25
C GLY A 100 -3.58 -0.32 5.81
N ALA A 101 -3.71 0.85 6.43
CA ALA A 101 -4.93 1.26 7.12
C ALA A 101 -5.83 2.14 6.23
N LYS A 102 -6.90 1.56 5.71
CA LYS A 102 -7.92 2.25 4.92
C LYS A 102 -9.09 2.77 5.77
N GLY A 103 -9.84 3.72 5.22
CA GLY A 103 -11.07 4.26 5.82
C GLY A 103 -10.81 5.25 6.96
N ASP A 104 -11.88 5.56 7.69
CA ASP A 104 -11.90 6.55 8.77
C ASP A 104 -11.35 6.01 10.10
N VAL A 105 -10.20 5.33 10.05
CA VAL A 105 -9.51 4.80 11.24
C VAL A 105 -8.48 5.80 11.75
N GLU A 106 -8.52 6.07 13.06
CA GLU A 106 -7.52 6.85 13.79
C GLU A 106 -6.23 6.04 13.99
N LEU A 107 -5.08 6.68 13.85
CA LEU A 107 -3.77 6.04 13.99
C LEU A 107 -3.08 6.47 15.28
N HIS A 108 -2.77 5.50 16.12
CA HIS A 108 -2.07 5.66 17.38
C HIS A 108 -0.60 5.24 17.24
N HIS A 109 0.12 5.88 16.32
CA HIS A 109 1.55 5.63 16.11
C HIS A 109 2.37 5.80 17.38
N HIS A 110 3.37 4.92 17.55
CA HIS A 110 4.36 4.99 18.61
C HIS A 110 5.06 6.36 18.61
N PRO A 111 5.38 6.96 19.77
CA PRO A 111 5.95 8.31 19.84
C PRO A 111 7.18 8.54 18.96
N LEU A 112 8.05 7.54 18.78
CA LEU A 112 9.21 7.65 17.87
C LEU A 112 8.81 7.74 16.39
N VAL A 113 7.77 7.00 15.97
CA VAL A 113 7.25 7.08 14.59
C VAL A 113 6.51 8.40 14.38
N ARG A 114 5.72 8.82 15.38
CA ARG A 114 5.06 10.14 15.37
C ARG A 114 6.09 11.27 15.27
N SER A 115 7.16 11.23 16.06
CA SER A 115 8.24 12.23 16.00
C SER A 115 8.94 12.27 14.66
N TYR A 116 9.09 11.14 13.97
CA TYR A 116 9.61 11.11 12.60
C TYR A 116 8.64 11.80 11.64
N LEU A 117 7.36 11.43 11.67
CA LEU A 117 6.31 12.00 10.81
C LEU A 117 6.17 13.51 11.00
N ASP A 118 6.13 13.98 12.26
CA ASP A 118 6.01 15.40 12.60
C ASP A 118 7.25 16.22 12.18
N GLY A 119 8.40 15.55 12.01
CA GLY A 119 9.64 16.16 11.56
C GLY A 119 9.81 16.24 10.05
N LEU A 120 8.92 15.63 9.26
CA LEU A 120 9.02 15.63 7.80
C LEU A 120 8.58 16.99 7.22
N PRO A 121 9.36 17.58 6.30
CA PRO A 121 8.85 18.70 5.51
C PRO A 121 7.68 18.25 4.61
N PRO A 122 6.80 19.19 4.20
CA PRO A 122 5.82 18.92 3.15
C PRO A 122 6.49 18.30 1.92
N GLY A 123 5.77 17.41 1.24
CA GLY A 123 6.29 16.71 0.06
C GLY A 123 7.15 15.49 0.35
N HIS A 124 7.53 15.21 1.61
CA HIS A 124 8.45 14.10 1.93
C HIS A 124 7.74 12.80 2.34
N LEU A 125 6.42 12.81 2.38
CA LEU A 125 5.57 11.65 2.62
C LEU A 125 4.71 11.40 1.38
N VAL A 126 4.70 10.18 0.86
CA VAL A 126 3.69 9.78 -0.14
C VAL A 126 2.29 9.98 0.45
N ARG A 127 1.31 10.14 -0.43
CA ARG A 127 -0.09 10.22 -0.04
C ARG A 127 -0.47 9.09 0.93
N GLY A 128 -0.94 9.46 2.12
CA GLY A 128 -1.33 8.50 3.16
C GLY A 128 -0.19 7.63 3.70
N GLY A 129 1.07 8.04 3.53
CA GLY A 129 2.23 7.24 3.94
C GLY A 129 2.24 6.85 5.42
N GLU A 130 1.61 7.64 6.28
CA GLU A 130 1.41 7.32 7.70
C GLU A 130 0.51 6.10 7.93
N ARG A 131 -0.29 5.71 6.93
CA ARG A 131 -1.19 4.54 6.98
C ARG A 131 -0.56 3.29 6.39
N HIS A 132 0.68 3.35 5.92
CA HIS A 132 1.33 2.23 5.27
C HIS A 132 1.69 1.11 6.26
N ALA A 133 1.56 -0.14 5.80
CA ALA A 133 1.83 -1.34 6.58
C ALA A 133 3.23 -1.32 7.24
N GLU A 134 4.22 -0.76 6.55
CA GLU A 134 5.60 -0.64 6.98
C GLU A 134 5.75 0.25 8.23
N MET A 135 5.03 1.38 8.29
CA MET A 135 5.06 2.26 9.45
C MET A 135 4.26 1.66 10.62
N ILE A 136 3.13 1.03 10.31
CA ILE A 136 2.26 0.38 11.30
C ILE A 136 2.99 -0.77 11.99
N VAL A 137 3.65 -1.67 11.24
CA VAL A 137 4.34 -2.83 11.84
C VAL A 137 5.52 -2.40 12.72
N VAL A 138 6.27 -1.35 12.32
CA VAL A 138 7.34 -0.79 13.14
C VAL A 138 6.77 -0.16 14.40
N SER A 139 5.70 0.62 14.27
CA SER A 139 5.02 1.25 15.40
C SER A 139 4.49 0.23 16.42
N ASP A 140 3.81 -0.82 15.95
CA ASP A 140 3.30 -1.91 16.80
C ASP A 140 4.42 -2.66 17.53
N LEU A 141 5.53 -2.94 16.83
CA LEU A 141 6.70 -3.55 17.44
C LEU A 141 7.27 -2.68 18.58
N LEU A 142 7.37 -1.37 18.37
CA LEU A 142 7.90 -0.45 19.36
C LEU A 142 6.96 -0.32 20.57
N HIS A 143 5.64 -0.24 20.36
CA HIS A 143 4.65 -0.31 21.45
C HIS A 143 4.81 -1.58 22.29
N GLU A 144 5.03 -2.74 21.66
CA GLU A 144 5.26 -3.99 22.39
C GLU A 144 6.55 -3.98 23.22
N HIS A 145 7.61 -3.32 22.75
CA HIS A 145 8.86 -3.20 23.51
C HIS A 145 8.72 -2.22 24.68
N ASP A 146 8.12 -1.05 24.46
CA ASP A 146 7.89 -0.05 25.50
C ASP A 146 6.93 -0.57 26.57
N HIS A 147 5.91 -1.32 26.17
CA HIS A 147 4.99 -1.96 27.10
C HIS A 147 5.70 -2.95 28.04
N ARG A 148 6.60 -3.78 27.50
CA ARG A 148 7.42 -4.70 28.33
C ARG A 148 8.36 -3.93 29.26
N ARG A 149 9.05 -2.91 28.75
CA ARG A 149 9.94 -2.04 29.54
C ARG A 149 9.21 -1.36 30.68
N ALA A 150 8.00 -0.84 30.44
CA ALA A 150 7.17 -0.25 31.47
C ALA A 150 6.80 -1.26 32.57
N GLY A 151 6.51 -2.52 32.21
CA GLY A 151 6.31 -3.61 33.16
C GLY A 151 7.52 -3.90 34.04
N ASP A 152 8.72 -3.69 33.50
CA ASP A 152 10.00 -3.83 34.21
C ASP A 152 10.44 -2.54 34.94
N GLY A 153 9.63 -1.47 34.91
CA GLY A 153 9.95 -0.17 35.51
C GLY A 153 11.04 0.62 34.76
N LEU A 154 11.30 0.27 33.50
CA LEU A 154 12.28 0.93 32.63
C LEU A 154 11.64 2.08 31.83
N PRO A 155 12.40 3.12 31.45
CA PRO A 155 11.91 4.17 30.58
C PRO A 155 11.63 3.65 29.16
N SER A 156 10.77 4.37 28.44
CA SER A 156 10.53 4.20 27.00
C SER A 156 11.82 4.18 26.18
N LEU A 157 11.77 3.51 25.04
CA LEU A 157 12.86 3.40 24.09
C LEU A 157 13.30 4.77 23.57
N THR A 158 14.61 4.96 23.55
CA THR A 158 15.24 6.00 22.72
C THR A 158 15.27 5.57 21.25
N LEU A 159 15.48 6.53 20.34
CA LEU A 159 15.65 6.25 18.92
C LEU A 159 16.87 5.34 18.65
N GLU A 160 17.95 5.51 19.41
CA GLU A 160 19.16 4.68 19.26
C GLU A 160 18.90 3.22 19.66
N GLU A 161 18.21 2.99 20.77
CA GLU A 161 17.80 1.64 21.17
C GLU A 161 16.83 1.02 20.16
N ALA A 162 15.87 1.79 19.64
CA ALA A 162 14.96 1.34 18.59
C ALA A 162 15.72 0.92 17.32
N ARG A 163 16.71 1.71 16.87
CA ARG A 163 17.58 1.39 15.73
C ARG A 163 18.40 0.12 15.94
N ALA A 164 18.88 -0.10 17.17
CA ALA A 164 19.62 -1.32 17.50
C ALA A 164 18.73 -2.57 17.46
N ILE A 165 17.46 -2.45 17.87
CA ILE A 165 16.48 -3.54 17.79
C ILE A 165 16.11 -3.82 16.33
N LEU A 166 15.70 -2.79 15.59
CA LEU A 166 15.23 -2.89 14.20
C LEU A 166 16.34 -3.33 13.24
N GLY A 167 17.61 -2.98 13.52
CA GLY A 167 18.78 -3.42 12.75
C GLY A 167 19.01 -4.93 12.72
N ARG A 168 18.33 -5.69 13.59
CA ARG A 168 18.37 -7.16 13.63
C ARG A 168 17.14 -7.80 12.98
N SER A 169 16.20 -6.99 12.50
CA SER A 169 14.96 -7.46 11.89
C SER A 169 15.15 -7.75 10.39
N ARG A 170 14.27 -8.61 9.85
CA ARG A 170 14.07 -8.78 8.41
C ARG A 170 12.69 -8.27 8.06
N LEU A 171 12.61 -7.39 7.07
CA LEU A 171 11.35 -6.83 6.59
C LEU A 171 11.04 -7.33 5.17
N GLU A 172 9.79 -7.71 4.95
CA GLU A 172 9.26 -8.11 3.64
C GLU A 172 7.92 -7.42 3.42
N PHE A 173 7.77 -6.77 2.26
CA PHE A 173 6.57 -6.07 1.87
C PHE A 173 5.85 -6.85 0.76
N PHE A 174 4.54 -6.99 0.88
CA PHE A 174 3.69 -7.74 -0.04
C PHE A 174 2.50 -6.90 -0.48
N ARG A 175 2.21 -6.91 -1.78
CA ARG A 175 0.97 -6.34 -2.31
C ARG A 175 -0.18 -7.31 -2.11
N VAL A 176 -1.30 -6.80 -1.60
CA VAL A 176 -2.57 -7.52 -1.53
C VAL A 176 -3.38 -7.17 -2.77
N ARG A 177 -3.55 -8.15 -3.65
CA ARG A 177 -4.18 -8.02 -4.97
C ARG A 177 -5.35 -8.99 -5.13
N GLU A 178 -6.14 -8.78 -6.18
CA GLU A 178 -7.19 -9.73 -6.54
C GLU A 178 -6.60 -11.10 -6.90
N SER A 179 -7.42 -12.14 -6.74
CA SER A 179 -7.02 -13.50 -7.08
C SER A 179 -6.67 -13.61 -8.56
N GLY A 180 -5.46 -14.09 -8.86
CA GLY A 180 -4.97 -14.27 -10.23
C GLY A 180 -4.21 -13.06 -10.78
N ASP A 181 -4.11 -11.95 -10.03
CA ASP A 181 -3.22 -10.85 -10.37
C ASP A 181 -1.74 -11.29 -10.21
N PRO A 182 -0.91 -11.23 -11.27
CA PRO A 182 0.49 -11.62 -11.21
C PRO A 182 1.35 -10.70 -10.32
N GLY A 183 0.87 -9.49 -10.01
CA GLY A 183 1.53 -8.56 -9.09
C GLY A 183 1.27 -8.87 -7.60
N GLY A 184 0.45 -9.87 -7.29
CA GLY A 184 0.19 -10.33 -5.93
C GLY A 184 1.05 -11.52 -5.53
N GLY A 185 1.58 -11.52 -4.29
CA GLY A 185 2.29 -12.66 -3.70
C GLY A 185 3.80 -12.52 -3.53
N PRO A 186 4.58 -12.11 -4.55
CA PRO A 186 6.01 -11.85 -4.38
C PRO A 186 6.29 -10.72 -3.38
N ALA A 187 7.43 -10.82 -2.69
CA ALA A 187 7.97 -9.73 -1.90
C ALA A 187 8.51 -8.63 -2.83
N GLU A 188 8.20 -7.38 -2.51
CA GLU A 188 8.44 -6.21 -3.36
C GLU A 188 9.11 -5.09 -2.57
N LEU A 189 9.59 -4.06 -3.28
CA LEU A 189 10.12 -2.87 -2.62
C LEU A 189 8.98 -2.00 -2.04
N PRO A 190 9.07 -1.59 -0.77
CA PRO A 190 8.20 -0.57 -0.17
C PRO A 190 8.11 0.72 -0.99
N CYS A 191 7.14 1.57 -0.70
CA CYS A 191 7.06 2.90 -1.31
C CYS A 191 8.28 3.77 -0.94
N ASP A 192 8.49 4.85 -1.69
CA ASP A 192 9.65 5.73 -1.51
C ASP A 192 9.78 6.28 -0.08
N SER A 193 8.68 6.79 0.50
CA SER A 193 8.71 7.28 1.87
C SER A 193 8.89 6.18 2.91
N CYS A 194 8.38 4.97 2.66
CA CYS A 194 8.59 3.82 3.53
C CYS A 194 10.05 3.37 3.49
N ILE A 195 10.72 3.34 2.34
CA ILE A 195 12.16 3.08 2.26
C ILE A 195 12.93 4.12 3.08
N ASN A 196 12.66 5.41 2.88
CA ASN A 196 13.33 6.48 3.64
C ASN A 196 13.14 6.33 5.16
N PHE A 197 11.93 6.01 5.60
CA PHE A 197 11.62 5.75 7.01
C PHE A 197 12.34 4.51 7.54
N LEU A 198 12.27 3.39 6.82
CA LEU A 198 12.87 2.14 7.24
C LEU A 198 14.40 2.23 7.32
N VAL A 199 15.04 2.98 6.44
CA VAL A 199 16.47 3.32 6.57
C VAL A 199 16.70 4.21 7.79
N HIS A 200 15.86 5.22 8.03
CA HIS A 200 15.97 6.10 9.19
C HIS A 200 15.89 5.35 10.53
N VAL A 201 15.04 4.33 10.65
CA VAL A 201 14.91 3.49 11.84
C VAL A 201 15.83 2.27 11.81
N ASN A 202 16.72 2.17 10.83
CA ASN A 202 17.69 1.09 10.66
C ASN A 202 17.06 -0.30 10.44
N ALA A 203 15.84 -0.37 9.90
CA ALA A 203 15.20 -1.63 9.46
C ALA A 203 15.59 -2.03 8.02
N LEU A 204 16.10 -1.09 7.22
CA LEU A 204 16.70 -1.32 5.90
C LEU A 204 18.11 -0.72 5.84
N PRO A 205 19.02 -1.27 5.01
CA PRO A 205 20.37 -0.73 4.85
C PRO A 205 20.35 0.61 4.12
N TRP A 206 21.34 1.46 4.41
CA TRP A 206 21.48 2.79 3.79
C TRP A 206 21.53 2.77 2.25
N SER A 207 21.98 1.65 1.66
CA SER A 207 22.05 1.47 0.20
C SER A 207 20.69 1.55 -0.48
N ASP A 208 19.61 1.25 0.25
CA ASP A 208 18.26 1.23 -0.31
C ASP A 208 17.75 2.65 -0.64
N LEU A 209 18.40 3.69 -0.13
CA LEU A 209 18.14 5.08 -0.53
C LEU A 209 18.39 5.32 -2.03
N ALA A 210 19.13 4.45 -2.73
CA ALA A 210 19.24 4.50 -4.19
C ALA A 210 17.87 4.33 -4.90
N TYR A 211 16.92 3.62 -4.25
CA TYR A 211 15.57 3.44 -4.78
C TYR A 211 14.66 4.66 -4.60
N THR A 212 15.11 5.69 -3.88
CA THR A 212 14.34 6.91 -3.59
C THR A 212 15.01 8.19 -4.09
N GLU A 213 16.11 8.05 -4.85
CA GLU A 213 16.86 9.18 -5.40
C GLU A 213 15.99 10.11 -6.26
N GLU A 214 16.04 11.41 -6.03
CA GLU A 214 15.21 12.34 -6.80
C GLU A 214 15.48 12.25 -8.31
N TRP A 215 14.41 12.29 -9.11
CA TRP A 215 14.50 12.38 -10.56
C TRP A 215 13.60 13.50 -11.09
N ARG A 216 14.21 14.36 -11.91
CA ARG A 216 13.55 15.45 -12.64
C ARG A 216 13.93 15.37 -14.10
N ALA A 217 12.96 15.65 -14.97
CA ALA A 217 13.21 15.82 -16.38
C ALA A 217 14.16 17.00 -16.60
N ALA A 218 14.98 16.92 -17.65
CA ALA A 218 15.63 18.13 -18.16
C ALA A 218 14.56 19.03 -18.79
N PRO A 219 14.68 20.36 -18.68
CA PRO A 219 13.72 21.29 -19.27
C PRO A 219 13.54 21.02 -20.77
N SER A 220 12.29 20.88 -21.20
CA SER A 220 11.91 20.61 -22.58
C SER A 220 10.58 21.31 -22.90
N PRO A 221 10.45 21.98 -24.06
CA PRO A 221 9.19 22.62 -24.43
C PRO A 221 8.05 21.59 -24.53
N ALA A 222 6.92 21.88 -23.88
CA ALA A 222 5.71 21.07 -24.03
C ALA A 222 5.10 21.25 -25.43
N ILE A 223 4.59 20.15 -26.01
CA ILE A 223 3.91 20.16 -27.31
C ILE A 223 2.63 21.02 -27.33
N HIS A 224 2.04 21.27 -26.16
CA HIS A 224 0.90 22.18 -25.97
C HIS A 224 1.24 23.26 -24.93
N PRO A 225 1.93 24.34 -25.33
CA PRO A 225 2.30 25.43 -24.41
C PRO A 225 1.06 26.03 -23.73
N GLY A 226 1.10 26.18 -22.40
CA GLY A 226 0.03 26.78 -21.61
C GLY A 226 -1.12 25.85 -21.20
N ARG A 227 -1.17 24.60 -21.67
CA ARG A 227 -2.13 23.60 -21.18
C ARG A 227 -1.83 23.17 -19.74
N PHE A 228 -0.55 23.08 -19.41
CA PHE A 228 -0.03 22.67 -18.11
C PHE A 228 0.96 23.70 -17.56
N PRO A 229 1.18 23.75 -16.23
CA PRO A 229 2.38 24.37 -15.67
C PRO A 229 3.65 23.78 -16.29
N ASP A 230 4.71 24.58 -16.42
CA ASP A 230 5.94 24.18 -17.13
C ASP A 230 6.52 22.85 -16.60
N GLU A 231 6.67 22.69 -15.28
CA GLU A 231 7.20 21.46 -14.67
C GLU A 231 6.37 20.20 -15.01
N VAL A 232 5.05 20.36 -15.15
CA VAL A 232 4.14 19.26 -15.52
C VAL A 232 4.32 18.93 -16.99
N GLY A 233 4.34 19.94 -17.86
CA GLY A 233 4.59 19.77 -19.30
C GLY A 233 5.93 19.08 -19.56
N GLU A 234 7.02 19.56 -18.94
CA GLU A 234 8.36 18.98 -19.03
C GLU A 234 8.38 17.51 -18.59
N SER A 235 7.71 17.20 -17.48
CA SER A 235 7.62 15.83 -16.97
C SER A 235 6.82 14.91 -17.91
N LEU A 236 5.75 15.43 -18.54
CA LEU A 236 4.97 14.67 -19.52
C LEU A 236 5.76 14.42 -20.81
N MET A 237 6.54 15.39 -21.27
CA MET A 237 7.44 15.21 -22.41
C MET A 237 8.49 14.13 -22.12
N ASP A 238 9.10 14.13 -20.93
CA ASP A 238 10.03 13.07 -20.50
C ASP A 238 9.35 11.70 -20.40
N ALA A 239 8.06 11.69 -20.05
CA ALA A 239 7.24 10.49 -19.91
C ALA A 239 6.73 9.93 -21.26
N GLY A 240 7.10 10.55 -22.38
CA GLY A 240 6.74 10.11 -23.73
C GLY A 240 5.39 10.64 -24.24
N TRP A 241 4.89 11.76 -23.70
CA TRP A 241 3.65 12.35 -24.20
C TRP A 241 3.83 12.92 -25.62
N GLU A 242 2.98 12.45 -26.54
CA GLU A 242 2.93 12.90 -27.92
C GLU A 242 1.50 12.91 -28.48
N ASP A 243 1.26 13.80 -29.47
CA ASP A 243 0.06 13.78 -30.31
C ASP A 243 0.30 12.88 -31.52
N GLY A 244 0.32 11.57 -31.28
CA GLY A 244 0.53 10.57 -32.32
C GLY A 244 -0.75 10.20 -33.05
N ILE A 245 -0.68 10.04 -34.38
CA ILE A 245 -1.78 9.45 -35.18
C ILE A 245 -2.11 8.00 -34.77
N PHE A 246 -1.21 7.36 -34.02
CA PHE A 246 -1.35 5.99 -33.52
C PHE A 246 -2.04 5.91 -32.15
N ASN A 247 -2.28 7.04 -31.48
CA ASN A 247 -2.81 7.07 -30.12
C ASN A 247 -4.15 6.35 -30.01
N GLU A 248 -5.04 6.51 -31.00
CA GLU A 248 -6.33 5.82 -31.06
C GLU A 248 -6.17 4.29 -31.14
N ALA A 249 -5.26 3.82 -32.00
CA ALA A 249 -4.99 2.39 -32.15
C ALA A 249 -4.36 1.79 -30.88
N LEU A 250 -3.42 2.51 -30.26
CA LEU A 250 -2.79 2.11 -28.99
C LEU A 250 -3.81 2.02 -27.85
N SER A 251 -4.65 3.04 -27.71
CA SER A 251 -5.73 3.08 -26.72
C SER A 251 -6.72 1.93 -26.93
N MET A 252 -7.21 1.75 -28.16
CA MET A 252 -8.16 0.67 -28.49
C MET A 252 -7.58 -0.71 -28.19
N GLY A 253 -6.30 -0.96 -28.53
CA GLY A 253 -5.63 -2.22 -28.21
C GLY A 253 -5.51 -2.46 -26.70
N ALA A 254 -5.02 -1.47 -25.96
CA ALA A 254 -4.85 -1.58 -24.51
C ALA A 254 -6.19 -1.74 -23.78
N ILE A 255 -7.24 -1.06 -24.22
CA ILE A 255 -8.60 -1.25 -23.72
C ILE A 255 -9.08 -2.67 -24.03
N GLY A 256 -8.98 -3.11 -25.29
CA GLY A 256 -9.42 -4.44 -25.71
C GLY A 256 -8.81 -5.55 -24.86
N GLU A 257 -7.49 -5.57 -24.72
CA GLU A 257 -6.77 -6.54 -23.88
C GLU A 257 -7.17 -6.44 -22.39
N THR A 258 -7.42 -5.23 -21.88
CA THR A 258 -7.89 -5.04 -20.48
C THR A 258 -9.26 -5.67 -20.26
N LEU A 259 -10.16 -5.60 -21.24
CA LEU A 259 -11.52 -6.18 -21.17
C LEU A 259 -11.50 -7.72 -21.20
N GLU A 260 -10.45 -8.34 -21.74
CA GLU A 260 -10.31 -9.79 -21.77
C GLU A 260 -10.06 -10.38 -20.36
N VAL A 261 -9.44 -9.60 -19.47
CA VAL A 261 -9.17 -10.01 -18.09
C VAL A 261 -10.42 -9.88 -17.24
N ALA A 262 -10.88 -11.02 -16.70
CA ALA A 262 -12.04 -11.07 -15.82
C ALA A 262 -11.63 -11.00 -14.35
N GLY A 263 -12.38 -10.26 -13.54
CA GLY A 263 -12.42 -10.46 -12.09
C GLY A 263 -13.19 -11.72 -11.73
N ARG A 264 -13.32 -12.00 -10.44
CA ARG A 264 -14.09 -13.13 -9.92
C ARG A 264 -15.59 -12.89 -10.05
N HIS A 265 -16.03 -11.65 -9.87
CA HIS A 265 -17.44 -11.25 -9.85
C HIS A 265 -17.77 -10.21 -10.92
N HIS A 266 -16.78 -9.42 -11.36
CA HIS A 266 -16.96 -8.31 -12.27
C HIS A 266 -16.02 -8.39 -13.48
N ARG A 267 -16.32 -7.57 -14.49
CA ARG A 267 -15.48 -7.31 -15.65
C ARG A 267 -15.35 -5.82 -15.85
N HIS A 268 -14.22 -5.38 -16.38
CA HIS A 268 -14.09 -4.01 -16.83
C HIS A 268 -15.04 -3.73 -18.00
N GLU A 269 -15.61 -2.54 -18.02
CA GLU A 269 -16.41 -2.02 -19.14
C GLU A 269 -15.86 -0.66 -19.53
N ALA A 270 -15.43 -0.51 -20.77
CA ALA A 270 -14.99 0.78 -21.28
C ALA A 270 -16.19 1.70 -21.53
N PHE A 271 -15.95 3.01 -21.41
CA PHE A 271 -16.92 4.06 -21.69
C PHE A 271 -16.21 5.29 -22.27
N PRO A 272 -16.94 6.23 -22.89
CA PRO A 272 -16.32 7.30 -23.67
C PRO A 272 -15.29 8.15 -22.91
N ALA A 273 -15.47 8.35 -21.60
CA ALA A 273 -14.48 9.07 -20.79
C ALA A 273 -13.14 8.33 -20.69
N ALA A 274 -13.16 7.00 -20.52
CA ALA A 274 -11.95 6.18 -20.49
C ALA A 274 -11.23 6.18 -21.84
N GLU A 275 -11.98 6.02 -22.94
CA GLU A 275 -11.44 6.05 -24.30
C GLU A 275 -10.75 7.38 -24.60
N ARG A 276 -11.40 8.51 -24.27
CA ARG A 276 -10.82 9.84 -24.47
C ARG A 276 -9.54 10.04 -23.66
N THR A 277 -9.55 9.66 -22.38
CA THR A 277 -8.39 9.82 -21.49
C THR A 277 -7.21 8.99 -21.97
N LEU A 278 -7.42 7.71 -22.29
CA LEU A 278 -6.37 6.81 -22.77
C LEU A 278 -5.85 7.19 -24.16
N THR A 279 -6.69 7.78 -25.01
CA THR A 279 -6.26 8.31 -26.32
C THR A 279 -5.48 9.62 -26.19
N ALA A 280 -5.81 10.46 -25.20
CA ALA A 280 -5.09 11.72 -24.96
C ALA A 280 -3.72 11.50 -24.31
N PHE A 281 -3.58 10.46 -23.50
CA PHE A 281 -2.35 10.14 -22.77
C PHE A 281 -2.00 8.64 -22.83
N PRO A 282 -1.80 8.07 -24.03
CA PRO A 282 -1.46 6.66 -24.15
C PRO A 282 -0.05 6.43 -23.65
N THR A 283 0.16 5.34 -22.90
CA THR A 283 1.51 4.80 -22.61
C THR A 283 2.46 5.73 -21.84
N ILE A 284 1.95 6.73 -21.11
CA ILE A 284 2.77 7.62 -20.27
C ILE A 284 3.56 6.79 -19.26
N LEU A 285 4.87 7.02 -19.19
CA LEU A 285 5.79 6.43 -18.20
C LEU A 285 6.52 7.55 -17.45
N SER A 286 5.88 8.09 -16.41
CA SER A 286 6.49 9.15 -15.61
C SER A 286 7.61 8.59 -14.75
N ARG A 287 8.81 9.15 -14.93
CA ARG A 287 9.97 8.90 -14.08
C ARG A 287 10.10 9.92 -12.96
N ARG A 288 9.29 10.99 -12.97
CA ARG A 288 9.32 12.05 -11.96
C ARG A 288 9.23 11.41 -10.58
N ARG A 289 10.21 11.72 -9.72
CA ARG A 289 10.33 11.18 -8.37
C ARG A 289 10.95 12.23 -7.46
N GLY A 290 10.49 12.36 -6.23
CA GLY A 290 11.08 13.28 -5.25
C GLY A 290 10.04 14.09 -4.49
N PRO A 291 10.48 15.05 -3.66
CA PRO A 291 9.58 15.91 -2.93
C PRO A 291 8.66 16.72 -3.84
N GLY A 292 7.36 16.67 -3.54
CA GLY A 292 6.35 17.54 -4.15
C GLY A 292 6.00 18.75 -3.29
N SER A 293 4.92 19.43 -3.66
CA SER A 293 4.42 20.58 -2.90
C SER A 293 3.85 20.21 -1.53
N GLU A 294 3.16 19.06 -1.44
CA GLU A 294 2.48 18.58 -0.23
C GLU A 294 2.77 17.10 0.04
N VAL A 295 2.84 16.27 -1.00
CA VAL A 295 3.15 14.83 -0.91
C VAL A 295 4.30 14.44 -1.84
N TRP A 296 4.94 13.31 -1.58
CA TRP A 296 6.01 12.77 -2.40
C TRP A 296 5.50 12.36 -3.78
N ILE A 297 6.21 12.78 -4.83
CA ILE A 297 5.90 12.43 -6.21
C ILE A 297 6.45 11.03 -6.49
N SER A 298 5.56 10.12 -6.86
CA SER A 298 5.90 8.75 -7.22
C SER A 298 5.88 8.55 -8.73
N ARG A 299 6.70 7.61 -9.20
CA ARG A 299 6.67 7.15 -10.60
C ARG A 299 5.32 6.51 -10.91
N PHE A 300 4.75 6.82 -12.07
CA PHE A 300 3.47 6.26 -12.48
C PHE A 300 3.43 5.94 -13.97
N THR A 301 2.47 5.11 -14.34
CA THR A 301 2.20 4.74 -15.72
C THR A 301 0.73 4.91 -16.06
N ILE A 302 0.45 5.36 -17.28
CA ILE A 302 -0.88 5.26 -17.90
C ILE A 302 -0.82 4.12 -18.90
N ASN A 303 -1.25 2.95 -18.43
CA ASN A 303 -1.46 1.76 -19.23
C ASN A 303 -2.47 0.87 -18.47
N PRO A 304 -3.70 0.71 -18.97
CA PRO A 304 -4.77 0.02 -18.27
C PRO A 304 -4.44 -1.46 -18.01
N LEU A 305 -3.55 -2.06 -18.81
CA LEU A 305 -3.11 -3.44 -18.65
C LEU A 305 -2.36 -3.69 -17.35
N ARG A 306 -1.71 -2.65 -16.79
CA ARG A 306 -1.03 -2.73 -15.49
C ARG A 306 -2.02 -2.88 -14.33
N SER A 307 -3.31 -2.74 -14.59
CA SER A 307 -4.38 -2.87 -13.59
C SER A 307 -5.58 -3.63 -14.15
N ALA A 308 -5.38 -4.51 -15.14
CA ALA A 308 -6.48 -5.28 -15.75
C ALA A 308 -7.10 -6.33 -14.82
N HIS A 309 -6.39 -6.73 -13.76
CA HIS A 309 -6.88 -7.64 -12.72
C HIS A 309 -7.59 -6.92 -11.58
N THR A 310 -8.18 -5.74 -11.82
CA THR A 310 -8.75 -4.90 -10.74
C THR A 310 -10.28 -4.74 -10.85
N ALA A 311 -10.94 -5.62 -11.60
CA ALA A 311 -12.35 -5.48 -11.92
C ALA A 311 -13.25 -5.54 -10.68
N ASP A 312 -12.98 -6.43 -9.72
CA ASP A 312 -13.80 -6.53 -8.51
C ASP A 312 -13.56 -5.34 -7.58
N THR A 313 -12.32 -4.90 -7.47
CA THR A 313 -11.86 -3.74 -6.68
C THR A 313 -12.49 -2.45 -7.18
N LEU A 314 -12.44 -2.22 -8.49
CA LEU A 314 -13.03 -1.02 -9.09
C LEU A 314 -14.56 -1.07 -9.10
N ALA A 315 -15.17 -2.26 -9.16
CA ALA A 315 -16.61 -2.40 -8.98
C ALA A 315 -17.05 -2.09 -7.54
N ASP A 316 -16.33 -2.59 -6.53
CA ASP A 316 -16.56 -2.27 -5.11
C ASP A 316 -16.49 -0.76 -4.86
N PHE A 317 -15.43 -0.10 -5.33
CA PHE A 317 -15.32 1.35 -5.17
C PHE A 317 -16.32 2.13 -6.03
N GLY A 318 -16.62 1.66 -7.24
CA GLY A 318 -17.65 2.25 -8.10
C GLY A 318 -19.04 2.22 -7.45
N ALA A 319 -19.37 1.16 -6.70
CA ALA A 319 -20.62 1.08 -5.95
C ALA A 319 -20.73 2.15 -4.86
N VAL A 320 -19.61 2.51 -4.21
CA VAL A 320 -19.56 3.61 -3.24
C VAL A 320 -19.81 4.97 -3.90
N LEU A 321 -19.21 5.19 -5.07
CA LEU A 321 -19.36 6.45 -5.81
C LEU A 321 -20.67 6.55 -6.61
N GLY A 322 -21.38 5.44 -6.80
CA GLY A 322 -22.56 5.36 -7.66
C GLY A 322 -22.24 5.53 -9.16
N VAL A 323 -21.01 5.20 -9.59
CA VAL A 323 -20.54 5.32 -10.98
C VAL A 323 -19.68 4.13 -11.38
N ARG A 324 -19.52 3.91 -12.68
CA ARG A 324 -18.58 2.92 -13.20
C ARG A 324 -17.16 3.49 -13.24
N LEU A 325 -16.17 2.63 -12.98
CA LEU A 325 -14.75 2.94 -13.04
C LEU A 325 -14.03 2.07 -14.05
N PHE A 326 -13.02 2.64 -14.71
CA PHE A 326 -12.12 1.94 -15.62
C PHE A 326 -10.66 2.21 -15.22
N PRO A 327 -9.78 1.18 -15.20
CA PRO A 327 -8.39 1.39 -14.85
C PRO A 327 -7.67 2.22 -15.93
N LEU A 328 -6.85 3.16 -15.50
CA LEU A 328 -5.95 3.92 -16.38
C LEU A 328 -4.50 3.42 -16.28
N GLY A 329 -4.09 2.98 -15.11
CA GLY A 329 -2.72 2.53 -14.86
C GLY A 329 -2.39 2.51 -13.38
N THR A 330 -1.12 2.75 -13.04
CA THR A 330 -0.62 2.53 -11.68
C THR A 330 0.51 3.46 -11.27
N GLU A 331 0.57 3.82 -9.98
CA GLU A 331 1.77 4.39 -9.33
C GLU A 331 2.57 3.25 -8.70
N ARG A 332 3.82 3.06 -9.17
CA ARG A 332 4.77 2.00 -8.73
C ARG A 332 4.27 0.55 -8.74
N GLY A 333 3.12 0.27 -9.34
CA GLY A 333 2.48 -1.04 -9.19
C GLY A 333 1.82 -1.23 -7.83
N ASP A 334 1.69 -0.18 -7.00
CA ASP A 334 1.10 -0.20 -5.66
C ASP A 334 -0.30 0.43 -5.66
N SER A 335 -0.43 1.62 -6.26
CA SER A 335 -1.70 2.36 -6.41
C SER A 335 -2.35 2.07 -7.77
N ILE A 336 -3.67 1.94 -7.81
CA ILE A 336 -4.45 1.91 -9.06
C ILE A 336 -4.89 3.33 -9.37
N ILE A 337 -4.66 3.79 -10.60
CA ILE A 337 -5.24 5.03 -11.13
C ILE A 337 -6.46 4.65 -11.97
N ALA A 338 -7.62 5.24 -11.70
CA ALA A 338 -8.87 4.93 -12.39
C ALA A 338 -9.61 6.21 -12.82
N VAL A 339 -10.41 6.09 -13.87
CA VAL A 339 -11.32 7.13 -14.36
C VAL A 339 -12.75 6.65 -14.20
N ASP A 340 -13.66 7.56 -13.89
CA ASP A 340 -15.09 7.28 -13.91
C ASP A 340 -15.77 7.69 -15.22
N GLU A 341 -17.05 7.32 -15.38
CA GLU A 341 -17.80 7.65 -16.60
C GLU A 341 -18.05 9.15 -16.82
N GLN A 342 -17.80 9.99 -15.82
CA GLN A 342 -17.86 11.45 -15.90
C GLN A 342 -16.51 12.08 -16.28
N GLY A 343 -15.43 11.30 -16.25
CA GLY A 343 -14.05 11.75 -16.52
C GLY A 343 -13.25 12.12 -15.28
N ARG A 344 -13.81 11.96 -14.08
CA ARG A 344 -13.13 12.21 -12.80
C ARG A 344 -12.09 11.13 -12.55
N ILE A 345 -10.95 11.53 -11.98
CA ILE A 345 -9.80 10.64 -11.78
C ILE A 345 -9.58 10.35 -10.30
N PHE A 346 -9.37 9.08 -9.99
CA PHE A 346 -9.17 8.58 -8.64
C PHE A 346 -7.91 7.73 -8.55
N ALA A 347 -7.34 7.65 -7.34
CA ALA A 347 -6.30 6.69 -6.99
C ALA A 347 -6.77 5.81 -5.83
N LEU A 348 -6.41 4.53 -5.86
CA LEU A 348 -6.70 3.56 -4.79
C LEU A 348 -5.39 2.87 -4.40
N ASP A 349 -5.03 2.91 -3.13
CA ASP A 349 -3.81 2.30 -2.59
C ASP A 349 -4.05 1.68 -1.22
N GLN A 350 -2.98 1.24 -0.55
CA GLN A 350 -3.04 0.64 0.78
C GLN A 350 -3.51 1.60 1.89
N ALA A 351 -3.50 2.91 1.66
CA ALA A 351 -3.90 3.95 2.61
C ALA A 351 -5.35 4.44 2.40
N GLY A 352 -5.94 4.18 1.23
CA GLY A 352 -7.34 4.46 0.97
C GLY A 352 -7.63 4.81 -0.49
N GLU A 353 -8.72 5.54 -0.67
CA GLU A 353 -9.19 6.03 -1.96
C GLU A 353 -9.14 7.56 -2.02
N TRP A 354 -8.77 8.10 -3.18
CA TRP A 354 -8.36 9.50 -3.32
C TRP A 354 -8.90 10.13 -4.60
N PHE A 355 -9.41 11.35 -4.51
CA PHE A 355 -9.84 12.13 -5.68
C PHE A 355 -8.67 12.97 -6.20
N LEU A 356 -8.13 12.60 -7.36
CA LEU A 356 -6.97 13.25 -7.97
C LEU A 356 -7.34 14.52 -8.73
N GLY A 357 -8.52 14.55 -9.35
CA GLY A 357 -9.00 15.72 -10.08
C GLY A 357 -10.28 15.48 -10.89
N PRO A 358 -10.95 16.56 -11.30
CA PRO A 358 -12.18 16.49 -12.10
C PRO A 358 -11.97 15.97 -13.53
N ASP A 359 -10.73 15.98 -14.01
CA ASP A 359 -10.31 15.48 -15.31
C ASP A 359 -8.84 15.02 -15.27
N ILE A 360 -8.36 14.46 -16.38
CA ILE A 360 -7.00 13.94 -16.50
C ILE A 360 -5.92 15.02 -16.38
N ASP A 361 -6.17 16.25 -16.85
CA ASP A 361 -5.18 17.32 -16.80
C ASP A 361 -4.96 17.78 -15.35
N ALA A 362 -6.05 17.93 -14.60
CA ALA A 362 -6.01 18.20 -13.17
C ALA A 362 -5.32 17.07 -12.39
N ALA A 363 -5.64 15.82 -12.72
CA ALA A 363 -5.03 14.66 -12.06
C ALA A 363 -3.52 14.55 -12.32
N LEU A 364 -3.07 14.73 -13.56
CA LEU A 364 -1.65 14.77 -13.91
C LEU A 364 -0.93 15.91 -13.19
N THR A 365 -1.57 17.08 -13.09
CA THR A 365 -1.03 18.22 -12.32
C THR A 365 -0.91 17.88 -10.84
N THR A 366 -1.91 17.23 -10.24
CA THR A 366 -1.88 16.77 -8.84
C THR A 366 -0.72 15.81 -8.61
N LEU A 367 -0.57 14.79 -9.46
CA LEU A 367 0.48 13.77 -9.33
C LEU A 367 1.89 14.36 -9.56
N LEU A 368 2.08 15.15 -10.61
CA LEU A 368 3.41 15.62 -11.03
C LEU A 368 3.92 16.82 -10.21
N LEU A 369 3.04 17.56 -9.55
CA LEU A 369 3.43 18.59 -8.57
C LEU A 369 3.39 18.09 -7.12
N GLY A 370 2.98 16.84 -6.91
CA GLY A 370 2.81 16.23 -5.59
C GLY A 370 1.91 17.04 -4.68
N ARG A 371 0.71 17.38 -5.16
CA ARG A 371 -0.35 18.02 -4.35
C ARG A 371 -1.11 16.95 -3.58
N ALA A 372 -1.59 17.28 -2.40
CA ALA A 372 -2.36 16.35 -1.59
C ALA A 372 -3.79 16.21 -2.17
N PRO A 373 -4.20 15.03 -2.69
CA PRO A 373 -5.57 14.84 -3.13
C PRO A 373 -6.51 14.70 -1.94
N ALA A 374 -7.79 15.03 -2.16
CA ALA A 374 -8.82 14.80 -1.15
C ALA A 374 -9.07 13.30 -0.96
N ARG A 375 -9.18 12.84 0.29
CA ARG A 375 -9.53 11.45 0.59
C ARG A 375 -11.02 11.24 0.38
N VAL A 376 -11.38 10.14 -0.27
CA VAL A 376 -12.77 9.71 -0.40
C VAL A 376 -13.15 8.94 0.87
N ARG A 377 -14.27 9.33 1.47
CA ARG A 377 -14.87 8.67 2.64
C ARG A 377 -15.67 7.44 2.21
N ASP A 378 -16.05 6.63 3.19
CA ASP A 378 -16.80 5.39 2.95
C ASP A 378 -18.23 5.62 2.46
N ASP A 379 -18.74 6.85 2.57
CA ASP A 379 -20.01 7.31 1.99
C ASP A 379 -19.87 7.90 0.58
N GLY A 380 -18.67 7.89 0.00
CA GLY A 380 -18.38 8.40 -1.34
C GLY A 380 -18.17 9.92 -1.42
N THR A 381 -18.16 10.64 -0.30
CA THR A 381 -17.85 12.08 -0.27
C THR A 381 -16.35 12.36 -0.14
N TRP A 382 -15.88 13.53 -0.58
CA TRP A 382 -14.50 14.00 -0.36
C TRP A 382 -14.47 15.45 0.07
#